data_AF-A0A442YLN0-F1
#
_entry.id   AF-A0A442YLN0-F1
#
_cell.length_a   1.000
_cell.length_b   1.000
_cell.length_c   1.000
_cell.angle_alpha   90.00
_cell.angle_beta   90.00
_cell.angle_gamma   90.00
#
_symmetry.space_group_name_H-M   'P 1'
#
loop_
_entity.id
_entity.type
_entity.pdbx_description
1 polymer ?
#
loop_
_entity_poly.entity_id
_entity_poly.type
_entity_poly.pdbx_seq_one_letter_code
_entity_poly.pdbx_strand_id
1 'polypeptide(L)'
;MTGPISKEEPEKVRRLHCVVPFCRRTRKPGCSEWICGPHWLGISVHLRRRKSKLDRRYRRLFGNNGFWTYPPGSPPRLQAVKLDRLCGLAWDRCKRAAIERAAGI
;
A
#
# COMPACT_ATOMS: atom_id res chain seq x y z
N MET A 1 -38.58 -22.56 -19.21
CA MET A 1 -37.83 -23.36 -18.21
C MET A 1 -36.76 -22.48 -17.60
N THR A 2 -37.09 -21.76 -16.52
CA THR A 2 -36.16 -20.88 -15.79
C THR A 2 -35.36 -21.72 -14.81
N GLY A 3 -34.08 -21.93 -15.09
CA GLY A 3 -33.17 -22.64 -14.20
C GLY A 3 -32.99 -21.94 -12.85
N PRO A 4 -32.68 -22.68 -11.77
CA PRO A 4 -32.54 -22.11 -10.44
C PRO A 4 -31.34 -21.17 -10.36
N ILE A 5 -31.59 -19.96 -9.85
CA ILE A 5 -30.58 -18.96 -9.48
C ILE A 5 -29.75 -19.56 -8.34
N SER A 6 -28.53 -20.00 -8.63
CA SER A 6 -27.56 -20.43 -7.64
C SER A 6 -27.27 -19.25 -6.70
N LYS A 7 -27.62 -19.40 -5.42
CA LYS A 7 -27.26 -18.44 -4.37
C LYS A 7 -25.75 -18.50 -4.19
N GLU A 8 -25.03 -17.53 -4.73
CA GLU A 8 -23.61 -17.35 -4.46
C GLU A 8 -23.43 -17.12 -2.95
N GLU A 9 -22.80 -18.08 -2.27
CA GLU A 9 -22.42 -17.90 -0.87
C GLU A 9 -21.41 -16.73 -0.79
N PRO A 10 -21.58 -15.79 0.16
CA PRO A 10 -20.71 -14.63 0.24
C PRO A 10 -19.28 -15.07 0.54
N GLU A 11 -18.37 -14.79 -0.40
CA GLU A 11 -16.95 -15.06 -0.27
C GLU A 11 -16.43 -14.44 1.04
N LYS A 12 -15.87 -15.27 1.93
CA LYS A 12 -15.28 -14.79 3.19
C LYS A 12 -14.11 -13.87 2.89
N VAL A 13 -14.38 -12.57 2.97
CA VAL A 13 -13.39 -11.51 2.81
C VAL A 13 -12.26 -11.69 3.82
N ARG A 14 -11.12 -12.20 3.36
CA ARG A 14 -9.94 -12.45 4.20
C ARG A 14 -9.43 -11.12 4.76
N ARG A 15 -9.26 -11.04 6.08
CA ARG A 15 -8.71 -9.85 6.74
C ARG A 15 -7.22 -9.74 6.42
N LEU A 16 -6.74 -8.52 6.18
CA LEU A 16 -5.33 -8.26 5.92
C LEU A 16 -4.56 -8.14 7.23
N HIS A 17 -3.52 -8.95 7.41
CA HIS A 17 -2.63 -8.89 8.57
C HIS A 17 -1.62 -7.75 8.45
N CYS A 18 -1.16 -7.23 9.59
CA CYS A 18 -0.03 -6.32 9.62
C CYS A 18 1.23 -7.02 9.09
N VAL A 19 2.03 -6.33 8.26
CA VAL A 19 3.27 -6.89 7.68
C VAL A 19 4.41 -7.13 8.69
N VAL A 20 4.21 -6.74 9.95
CA VAL A 20 5.23 -6.91 11.00
C VAL A 20 5.08 -8.31 11.60
N PRO A 21 6.16 -9.12 11.66
CA PRO A 21 6.13 -10.46 12.22
C PRO A 21 5.50 -10.49 13.62
N PHE A 22 4.77 -11.57 13.91
CA PHE A 22 4.06 -11.82 15.18
C PHE A 22 2.97 -10.79 15.55
N CYS A 23 2.74 -9.75 14.73
CA CYS A 23 1.65 -8.83 14.93
C CYS A 23 0.31 -9.48 14.57
N ARG A 24 -0.58 -9.64 15.56
CA ARG A 24 -1.91 -10.22 15.36
C ARG A 24 -2.97 -9.21 14.89
N ARG A 25 -2.60 -7.94 14.70
CA ARG A 25 -3.55 -6.91 14.25
C ARG A 25 -3.93 -7.15 12.79
N THR A 26 -5.21 -6.97 12.49
CA THR A 26 -5.77 -7.14 11.14
C THR A 26 -6.69 -5.98 10.77
N ARG A 27 -6.89 -5.74 9.47
CA ARG A 27 -7.84 -4.75 8.95
C ARG A 27 -8.75 -5.33 7.87
N LYS A 28 -9.82 -4.59 7.54
CA LYS A 28 -10.59 -4.84 6.33
C LYS A 28 -9.68 -4.70 5.10
N PRO A 29 -9.78 -5.59 4.10
CA PRO A 29 -8.98 -5.48 2.89
C PRO A 29 -9.34 -4.22 2.10
N GLY A 30 -8.46 -3.84 1.18
CA GLY A 30 -8.50 -2.58 0.43
C GLY A 30 -7.11 -2.10 0.01
N CYS A 31 -6.06 -2.81 0.42
CA CYS A 31 -4.69 -2.65 -0.03
C CYS A 31 -3.98 -4.01 -0.02
N SER A 32 -2.84 -4.13 -0.71
CA SER A 32 -2.02 -5.35 -0.74
C SER A 32 -1.24 -5.56 0.56
N GLU A 33 -0.80 -4.48 1.19
CA GLU A 33 0.03 -4.49 2.40
C GLU A 33 -0.42 -3.42 3.39
N TRP A 34 -0.15 -3.66 4.68
CA TRP A 34 -0.52 -2.74 5.74
C TRP A 34 0.39 -2.83 6.97
N ILE A 35 0.73 -1.67 7.54
CA ILE A 35 1.37 -1.54 8.84
C ILE A 35 0.33 -0.99 9.82
N CYS A 36 0.12 -1.67 10.95
CA CYS A 36 -0.83 -1.25 11.96
C CYS A 36 -0.40 0.05 12.67
N GLY A 37 -1.35 0.75 13.31
CA GLY A 37 -1.11 2.03 13.98
C GLY A 37 0.11 2.05 14.93
N PRO A 38 0.23 1.10 15.88
CA PRO A 38 1.38 1.06 16.79
C PRO A 38 2.73 0.92 16.08
N HIS A 39 2.85 0.01 15.12
CA HIS A 39 4.08 -0.15 14.34
C HIS A 39 4.36 1.05 13.45
N TRP A 40 3.32 1.67 12.90
CA TRP A 40 3.46 2.91 12.14
C TRP A 40 3.95 4.07 13.01
N LEU A 41 3.52 4.16 14.27
CA LEU A 41 4.01 5.15 15.22
C LEU A 41 5.47 4.92 15.61
N GLY A 42 5.93 3.66 15.63
CA GLY A 42 7.32 3.30 15.88
C GLY A 42 8.30 3.75 14.79
N ILE A 43 7.84 3.95 13.55
CA ILE A 43 8.69 4.40 12.44
C ILE A 43 9.11 5.85 12.67
N SER A 44 10.38 6.15 12.38
CA SER A 44 10.91 7.52 12.48
C SER A 44 10.06 8.53 11.71
N VAL A 45 9.89 9.73 12.29
CA VAL A 45 9.11 10.81 11.68
C VAL A 45 9.67 11.18 10.30
N HIS A 46 10.98 11.13 10.12
CA HIS A 46 11.64 11.41 8.84
C HIS A 46 11.17 10.49 7.71
N LEU A 47 11.15 9.17 7.93
CA LEU A 47 10.71 8.20 6.92
C LEU A 47 9.24 8.39 6.57
N ARG A 48 8.38 8.59 7.57
CA ARG A 48 6.95 8.85 7.36
C ARG A 48 6.69 10.14 6.58
N ARG A 49 7.43 11.22 6.88
CA ARG A 49 7.36 12.48 6.13
C ARG A 49 7.82 12.30 4.69
N ARG A 50 8.91 11.56 4.45
CA ARG A 50 9.41 11.26 3.09
C ARG A 50 8.37 10.53 2.25
N LYS A 51 7.78 9.46 2.79
CA LYS A 51 6.70 8.70 2.14
C LYS A 51 5.51 9.62 1.82
N SER A 52 5.06 10.40 2.81
CA SER A 52 3.94 11.33 2.64
C SER A 52 4.21 12.39 1.58
N LYS A 53 5.45 12.90 1.48
CA LYS A 53 5.85 13.89 0.46
C LYS A 53 5.77 13.30 -0.95
N LEU A 54 6.24 12.07 -1.14
CA LEU A 54 6.20 11.39 -2.43
C LEU A 54 4.75 11.09 -2.85
N ASP A 55 3.92 10.55 -1.96
CA ASP A 55 2.50 10.31 -2.25
C ASP A 55 1.74 11.59 -2.59
N ARG A 56 1.99 12.68 -1.87
CA ARG A 56 1.37 13.99 -2.17
C ARG A 56 1.81 14.50 -3.54
N ARG A 57 3.09 14.32 -3.89
CA ARG A 57 3.62 14.68 -5.21
C ARG A 57 2.98 13.85 -6.31
N TYR A 58 2.88 12.54 -6.13
CA TYR A 58 2.23 11.66 -7.10
C TYR A 58 0.76 12.07 -7.30
N ARG A 59 -0.01 12.21 -6.21
CA ARG A 59 -1.42 12.64 -6.28
C ARG A 59 -1.62 14.00 -6.92
N ARG A 60 -0.71 14.95 -6.70
CA ARG A 60 -0.79 16.27 -7.33
C ARG A 60 -0.61 16.19 -8.85
N LEU A 61 0.27 15.31 -9.33
CA LEU A 61 0.61 15.23 -10.76
C LEU A 61 -0.33 14.28 -11.53
N PHE A 62 -0.77 13.19 -10.91
CA PHE A 62 -1.48 12.10 -11.58
C PHE A 62 -2.84 11.76 -10.96
N GLY A 63 -3.22 12.42 -9.86
CA GLY A 63 -4.46 12.14 -9.14
C GLY A 63 -4.44 10.76 -8.49
N ASN A 64 -5.57 10.04 -8.60
CA ASN A 64 -5.71 8.66 -8.12
C ASN A 64 -5.43 7.63 -9.23
N ASN A 65 -4.92 8.06 -10.39
CA ASN A 65 -4.67 7.18 -11.52
C ASN A 65 -3.38 6.39 -11.32
N GLY A 66 -3.44 5.08 -11.62
CA GLY A 66 -2.23 4.27 -11.75
C GLY A 66 -1.43 4.67 -12.99
N PHE A 67 -0.13 4.38 -13.01
CA PHE A 67 0.71 4.71 -14.15
C PHE A 67 0.25 4.00 -15.45
N TRP A 68 -0.48 2.89 -15.34
CA TRP A 68 -1.00 2.12 -16.47
C TRP A 68 -2.08 2.85 -17.26
N THR A 69 -2.72 3.88 -16.69
CA THR A 69 -3.73 4.71 -17.37
C THR A 69 -3.14 5.51 -18.53
N TYR A 70 -1.83 5.77 -18.53
CA TYR A 70 -1.15 6.54 -19.58
C TYR A 70 -0.61 5.63 -20.69
N PRO A 71 -0.59 6.06 -21.97
CA PRO A 71 -0.05 5.25 -23.06
C PRO A 71 1.40 4.80 -22.84
N PRO A 72 1.78 3.57 -23.24
CA PRO A 72 3.15 3.10 -23.16
C PRO A 72 4.10 4.04 -23.90
N GLY A 73 5.29 4.29 -23.33
CA GLY A 73 6.29 5.20 -23.92
C GLY A 73 6.00 6.71 -23.76
N SER A 74 4.79 7.11 -23.36
CA SER A 74 4.46 8.52 -23.21
C SER A 74 5.26 9.20 -22.07
N PRO A 75 5.66 10.47 -22.20
CA PRO A 75 6.31 11.23 -21.13
C PRO A 75 5.58 11.18 -19.77
N PRO A 76 4.24 11.34 -19.67
CA PRO A 76 3.54 11.24 -18.39
C PRO A 76 3.63 9.84 -17.77
N ARG A 77 3.58 8.76 -18.58
CA ARG A 77 3.75 7.39 -18.07
C ARG A 77 5.13 7.20 -17.47
N LEU A 78 6.19 7.62 -18.17
CA LEU A 78 7.56 7.48 -17.69
C LEU A 78 7.77 8.22 -16.34
N GLN A 79 7.20 9.42 -16.21
CA GLN A 79 7.23 10.17 -14.96
C GLN A 79 6.42 9.50 -13.85
N ALA A 80 5.22 8.99 -14.15
CA ALA A 80 4.38 8.29 -13.20
C ALA A 80 5.06 7.02 -12.67
N VAL A 81 5.62 6.19 -13.57
CA VAL A 81 6.39 4.99 -13.20
C VAL A 81 7.57 5.35 -12.29
N LYS A 82 8.31 6.41 -12.60
CA LYS A 82 9.45 6.86 -11.79
C LYS A 82 9.00 7.25 -10.37
N LEU A 83 7.92 8.02 -10.24
CA LEU A 83 7.41 8.44 -8.93
C LEU A 83 6.78 7.30 -8.16
N ASP A 84 6.03 6.42 -8.82
CA ASP A 84 5.44 5.22 -8.22
C ASP A 84 6.51 4.31 -7.61
N ARG A 85 7.61 4.05 -8.36
CA ARG A 85 8.77 3.32 -7.85
C ARG A 85 9.39 3.99 -6.62
N LEU A 86 9.51 5.32 -6.62
CA LEU A 86 10.02 6.05 -5.46
C LEU A 86 9.09 5.93 -4.25
N CYS A 87 7.77 5.95 -4.44
CA CYS A 87 6.79 5.69 -3.40
C CYS A 87 6.95 4.27 -2.84
N GLY A 88 7.10 3.27 -3.71
CA GLY A 88 7.38 1.87 -3.33
C GLY A 88 8.64 1.73 -2.48
N LEU A 89 9.76 2.31 -2.93
CA LEU A 89 11.01 2.30 -2.16
C LEU A 89 10.89 3.01 -0.81
N ALA A 90 10.13 4.11 -0.73
CA ALA A 90 9.87 4.78 0.54
C ALA A 90 8.99 3.92 1.47
N TRP A 91 8.03 3.20 0.92
CA TRP A 91 7.21 2.24 1.66
C TRP A 91 8.04 1.05 2.17
N ASP A 92 8.90 0.46 1.36
CA ASP A 92 9.77 -0.64 1.77
C ASP A 92 10.71 -0.25 2.91
N ARG A 93 11.22 0.99 2.91
CA ARG A 93 12.01 1.53 4.02
C ARG A 93 11.18 1.67 5.30
N CYS A 94 9.94 2.14 5.19
CA CYS A 94 9.01 2.20 6.32
C CYS A 94 8.69 0.80 6.86
N LYS A 95 8.43 -0.18 5.98
CA LYS A 95 8.19 -1.58 6.37
C LYS A 95 9.37 -2.15 7.14
N ARG A 96 10.57 -2.01 6.58
CA ARG A 96 11.81 -2.50 7.19
C ARG A 96 12.02 -1.91 8.59
N ALA A 97 11.94 -0.58 8.71
CA ALA A 97 12.08 0.10 10.00
C ALA A 97 11.02 -0.33 11.02
N ALA A 98 9.80 -0.64 10.58
CA ALA A 98 8.75 -1.16 11.45
C ALA A 98 9.07 -2.58 11.95
N ILE A 99 9.65 -3.42 11.09
CA ILE A 99 10.04 -4.80 11.42
C ILE A 99 11.25 -4.80 12.35
N GLU A 100 12.30 -4.06 12.02
CA GLU A 100 13.52 -3.91 12.82
C GLU A 100 13.16 -3.43 14.24
N ARG A 101 12.38 -2.36 14.35
CA ARG A 101 11.96 -1.84 15.65
C ARG A 101 11.11 -2.82 16.46
N ALA A 102 10.25 -3.60 15.81
CA ALA A 102 9.45 -4.61 16.49
C ALA A 102 10.29 -5.81 16.96
N ALA A 103 11.40 -6.09 16.27
CA ALA A 103 12.40 -7.08 16.68
C ALA A 103 13.38 -6.54 17.74
N GLY A 104 13.35 -5.23 18.04
CA GLY A 104 14.28 -4.60 18.99
C GLY A 104 15.65 -4.28 18.39
N ILE A 105 15.73 -4.12 17.07
CA ILE A 105 16.96 -3.81 16.30
C ILE A 105 16.86 -2.40 15.72
#